data_AF-A0A224YC46-F1
#
_entry.id   AF-A0A224YC46-F1
#
_cell.length_a   1.000
_cell.length_b   1.000
_cell.length_c   1.000
_cell.angle_alpha   90.00
_cell.angle_beta   90.00
_cell.angle_gamma   90.00
#
_symmetry.space_group_name_H-M   'P 1'
#
loop_
_entity.id
_entity.type
_entity.pdbx_description
1 polymer ?
#
loop_
_entity_poly.entity_id
_entity_poly.type
_entity_poly.pdbx_seq_one_letter_code
_entity_poly.pdbx_strand_id
1 'polypeptide(L)'
;MVNIVPIFVTILLYVSAKRVQSSGGLKNCVPGPMPGSTYVNCTYQSITVQHGRIESTPWPLCLGLYCWNGTLTPIGCPLTEPFITFNEPVVRQNGSWPLCCAWERECDSDQ
;
A
#
# COMPACT_ATOMS: atom_id res chain seq x y z
N MET A 1 -32.18 37.08 -16.46
CA MET A 1 -31.00 36.74 -15.64
C MET A 1 -30.89 35.23 -15.62
N VAL A 2 -29.99 34.65 -16.42
CA VAL A 2 -29.83 33.20 -16.53
C VAL A 2 -28.91 32.75 -15.40
N ASN A 3 -29.40 31.85 -14.57
CA ASN A 3 -28.70 31.33 -13.41
C ASN A 3 -27.52 30.46 -13.90
N ILE A 4 -26.29 30.99 -13.84
CA ILE A 4 -25.07 30.39 -14.43
C ILE A 4 -24.46 29.31 -13.49
N VAL A 5 -24.89 29.31 -12.22
CA VAL A 5 -24.41 28.42 -11.16
C VAL A 5 -24.62 26.92 -11.46
N PRO A 6 -25.80 26.43 -11.92
CA PRO A 6 -25.99 24.99 -12.15
C PRO A 6 -25.13 24.43 -13.30
N ILE A 7 -24.69 25.27 -14.24
CA ILE A 7 -23.87 24.87 -15.40
C ILE A 7 -22.43 24.56 -14.97
N PHE A 8 -21.85 25.40 -14.10
CA PHE A 8 -20.50 25.15 -13.57
C PHE A 8 -20.43 23.90 -12.70
N VAL A 9 -21.47 23.65 -11.90
CA VAL A 9 -21.57 22.44 -11.06
C VAL A 9 -21.69 21.18 -11.92
N THR A 10 -22.45 21.22 -13.01
CA THR A 10 -22.52 20.07 -13.94
C THR A 10 -21.21 19.84 -14.68
N ILE A 11 -20.51 20.89 -15.12
CA ILE A 11 -19.21 20.76 -15.79
C ILE A 11 -18.17 20.18 -14.82
N LEU A 12 -18.11 20.66 -13.57
CA LEU A 12 -17.18 20.14 -12.57
C LEU A 12 -17.47 18.68 -12.20
N LEU A 13 -18.74 18.29 -12.08
CA LEU A 13 -19.12 16.88 -11.88
C LEU A 13 -18.76 16.01 -13.09
N TYR A 14 -18.93 16.53 -14.32
CA TYR A 14 -18.54 15.81 -15.53
C TYR A 14 -17.03 15.63 -15.67
N VAL A 15 -16.23 16.61 -15.24
CA VAL A 15 -14.76 16.54 -15.23
C VAL A 15 -14.26 15.62 -14.11
N SER A 16 -14.93 15.60 -12.95
CA SER A 16 -14.63 14.71 -11.82
C SER A 16 -14.94 13.25 -12.16
N ALA A 17 -16.06 12.98 -12.85
CA ALA A 17 -16.41 11.64 -13.33
C ALA A 17 -15.50 11.16 -14.48
N LYS A 18 -14.86 12.08 -15.22
CA LYS A 18 -13.95 11.75 -16.33
C LYS A 18 -12.49 11.50 -15.92
N ARG A 19 -12.12 11.67 -14.64
CA ARG A 19 -10.80 11.28 -14.11
C ARG A 19 -10.84 10.02 -13.23
N VAL A 20 -11.60 9.03 -13.66
CA VAL A 20 -11.10 7.65 -13.67
C VAL A 20 -11.40 7.10 -15.07
N GLN A 21 -10.79 7.70 -16.09
CA GLN A 21 -10.20 6.82 -17.09
C GLN A 21 -9.20 5.98 -16.30
N SER A 22 -9.65 4.79 -15.90
CA SER A 22 -8.79 3.62 -15.84
C SER A 22 -8.00 3.70 -17.14
N SER A 23 -6.79 4.26 -17.08
CA SER A 23 -5.79 4.18 -18.12
C SER A 23 -5.76 2.72 -18.49
N GLY A 24 -6.38 2.39 -19.63
CA GLY A 24 -6.99 1.09 -19.92
C GLY A 24 -6.42 0.02 -19.03
N GLY A 25 -7.15 -0.30 -17.94
CA GLY A 25 -6.69 -1.29 -16.97
C GLY A 25 -6.13 -2.45 -17.76
N LEU A 26 -4.93 -2.89 -17.38
CA LEU A 26 -4.11 -3.96 -17.96
C LEU A 26 -4.91 -5.27 -18.11
N LYS A 27 -5.96 -5.23 -18.93
CA LYS A 27 -6.78 -6.35 -19.37
C LYS A 27 -5.94 -6.97 -20.45
N ASN A 28 -5.45 -8.17 -20.15
CA ASN A 28 -4.54 -8.97 -20.97
C ASN A 28 -3.05 -8.57 -20.86
N CYS A 29 -2.53 -8.46 -19.62
CA CYS A 29 -1.10 -8.72 -19.44
C CYS A 29 -0.83 -10.18 -19.81
N VAL A 30 -0.29 -10.43 -20.99
CA VAL A 30 0.43 -11.67 -21.23
C VAL A 30 1.86 -11.40 -20.78
N PRO A 31 2.39 -12.12 -19.78
CA PRO A 31 3.80 -12.00 -19.42
C PRO A 31 4.63 -12.14 -20.69
N GLY A 32 5.48 -11.14 -20.96
CA GLY A 32 6.42 -11.22 -22.07
C GLY A 32 7.34 -12.43 -21.92
N PRO A 33 8.04 -12.85 -22.98
CA PRO A 33 9.02 -13.92 -22.90
C PRO A 33 9.99 -13.61 -21.76
N MET A 34 10.04 -14.54 -20.80
CA MET A 34 10.94 -14.44 -19.65
C MET A 34 12.36 -14.31 -20.18
N PRO A 35 13.11 -13.24 -19.86
CA PRO A 35 14.52 -13.18 -20.21
C PRO A 35 15.19 -14.44 -19.66
N GLY A 36 15.95 -15.15 -20.50
CA GLY A 36 16.49 -16.50 -20.26
C GLY A 36 17.52 -16.61 -19.12
N SER A 37 17.52 -15.67 -18.18
CA SER A 37 18.32 -15.69 -16.97
C SER A 37 17.51 -16.29 -15.81
N THR A 38 18.08 -17.27 -15.14
CA THR A 38 17.66 -17.69 -13.80
C THR A 38 17.64 -16.48 -12.88
N TYR A 39 16.44 -16.02 -12.50
CA TYR A 39 16.32 -14.94 -11.54
C TYR A 39 16.88 -15.34 -10.18
N VAL A 40 17.60 -14.42 -9.56
CA VAL A 40 18.21 -14.63 -8.26
C VAL A 40 17.20 -14.28 -7.16
N ASN A 41 16.99 -15.21 -6.22
CA ASN A 41 16.23 -14.94 -5.00
C ASN A 41 17.04 -14.07 -4.05
N CYS A 42 16.35 -13.32 -3.19
CA CYS A 42 16.99 -12.50 -2.18
C CYS A 42 16.94 -13.20 -0.83
N THR A 43 17.92 -12.94 0.03
CA THR A 43 17.92 -13.39 1.41
C THR A 43 18.03 -12.20 2.34
N TYR A 44 17.25 -12.22 3.41
CA TYR A 44 17.31 -11.23 4.49
C TYR A 44 17.25 -11.97 5.81
N GLN A 45 18.37 -12.00 6.54
CA GLN A 45 18.52 -12.84 7.74
C GLN A 45 18.15 -14.31 7.43
N SER A 46 17.10 -14.85 8.04
CA SER A 46 16.58 -16.20 7.82
C SER A 46 15.47 -16.30 6.76
N ILE A 47 15.07 -15.18 6.15
CA ILE A 47 13.96 -15.11 5.19
C ILE A 47 14.52 -15.21 3.77
N THR A 48 13.98 -16.14 2.97
CA THR A 48 14.22 -16.18 1.54
C THR A 48 13.04 -15.57 0.80
N VAL A 49 13.28 -14.52 0.04
CA VAL A 49 12.28 -13.81 -0.77
C VAL A 49 12.49 -14.19 -2.22
N GLN A 50 11.50 -14.86 -2.82
CA GLN A 50 11.59 -15.23 -4.24
C GLN A 50 11.56 -13.98 -5.13
N HIS A 51 12.23 -14.03 -6.27
CA HIS A 51 12.14 -12.97 -7.28
C HIS A 51 10.67 -12.63 -7.59
N GLY A 52 10.35 -11.34 -7.59
CA GLY A 52 9.03 -10.81 -7.89
C GLY A 52 8.02 -10.96 -6.75
N ARG A 53 8.42 -11.52 -5.59
CA ARG A 53 7.56 -11.66 -4.41
C ARG A 53 7.86 -10.61 -3.35
N ILE A 54 6.87 -10.43 -2.48
CA ILE A 54 6.96 -9.65 -1.25
C ILE A 54 6.77 -10.63 -0.09
N GLU A 55 7.65 -10.58 0.90
CA GLU A 55 7.51 -11.29 2.17
C GLU A 55 7.54 -10.29 3.33
N SER A 56 6.98 -10.66 4.47
CA SER A 56 6.99 -9.81 5.66
C SER A 56 8.13 -10.16 6.61
N THR A 57 8.76 -9.17 7.24
CA THR A 57 9.62 -9.42 8.39
C THR A 57 8.79 -9.84 9.61
N PRO A 58 9.32 -10.69 10.49
CA PRO A 58 8.73 -10.96 11.80
C PRO A 58 8.47 -9.67 12.59
N TRP A 59 7.42 -9.67 13.41
CA TRP A 59 7.16 -8.65 14.41
C TRP A 59 8.37 -8.54 15.36
N PRO A 60 8.82 -7.32 15.78
CA PRO A 60 8.13 -6.03 15.70
C PRO A 60 8.56 -5.09 14.55
N LEU A 61 9.39 -5.56 13.60
CA LEU A 61 9.99 -4.68 12.59
C LEU A 61 8.98 -4.03 11.63
N CYS A 62 7.81 -4.66 11.44
CA CYS A 62 6.73 -4.19 10.58
C CYS A 62 7.18 -3.70 9.19
N LEU A 63 7.95 -4.54 8.49
CA LEU A 63 8.56 -4.21 7.21
C LEU A 63 8.20 -5.26 6.16
N GLY A 64 7.84 -4.82 4.96
CA GLY A 64 7.73 -5.67 3.77
C GLY A 64 9.08 -5.77 3.06
N LEU A 65 9.37 -6.89 2.42
CA LEU A 65 10.60 -7.15 1.70
C LEU A 65 10.28 -7.58 0.28
N TYR A 66 10.60 -6.76 -0.71
CA TYR A 66 10.43 -7.08 -2.13
C TYR A 66 11.76 -7.51 -2.75
N CYS A 67 11.76 -8.61 -3.49
CA CYS A 67 12.96 -9.07 -4.20
C CYS A 67 12.85 -8.83 -5.70
N TRP A 68 13.84 -8.14 -6.25
CA TRP A 68 14.02 -7.99 -7.69
C TRP A 68 15.42 -8.43 -8.11
N ASN A 69 15.51 -9.67 -8.60
CA ASN A 69 16.73 -10.23 -9.22
C ASN A 69 17.97 -10.07 -8.33
N GLY A 70 17.91 -10.62 -7.11
CA GLY A 70 18.97 -10.51 -6.10
C GLY A 70 19.04 -9.16 -5.38
N THR A 71 18.31 -8.14 -5.83
CA THR A 71 18.21 -6.85 -5.15
C THR A 71 17.00 -6.84 -4.23
N LEU A 72 17.23 -6.68 -2.92
CA LEU A 72 16.17 -6.59 -1.92
C LEU A 72 15.80 -5.13 -1.66
N THR A 73 14.51 -4.82 -1.76
CA THR A 73 13.96 -3.49 -1.46
C THR A 73 13.05 -3.57 -0.25
N PRO A 74 13.38 -2.86 0.85
CA PRO A 74 12.51 -2.77 2.02
C PRO A 74 11.30 -1.86 1.73
N ILE A 75 10.13 -2.23 2.25
CA ILE A 75 8.86 -1.53 2.09
C ILE A 75 8.35 -1.18 3.49
N GLY A 76 8.39 0.11 3.83
CA GLY A 76 7.82 0.63 5.08
C GLY A 76 6.30 0.67 5.06
N CYS A 77 5.72 1.12 6.18
CA CYS A 77 4.30 1.40 6.25
C CYS A 77 3.96 2.71 5.53
N PRO A 78 2.97 2.72 4.62
CA PRO A 78 2.54 3.95 3.95
C PRO A 78 1.69 4.85 4.86
N LEU A 79 1.11 4.29 5.93
CA LEU A 79 0.25 5.01 6.86
C LEU A 79 1.08 5.70 7.93
N THR A 80 1.04 7.04 7.89
CA THR A 80 1.55 7.89 8.96
C THR A 80 0.75 7.67 10.23
N GLU A 81 1.38 7.88 11.39
CA GLU A 81 0.69 7.94 12.66
C GLU A 81 -0.45 8.98 12.61
N PRO A 82 -1.67 8.62 13.03
CA PRO A 82 -2.77 9.56 13.05
C PRO A 82 -2.44 10.71 14.00
N PHE A 83 -2.64 11.95 13.52
CA PHE A 83 -2.61 13.13 14.37
C PHE A 83 -3.88 13.12 15.25
N ILE A 84 -3.77 12.63 16.48
CA ILE A 84 -4.90 12.66 17.42
C ILE A 84 -4.81 13.94 18.26
N THR A 85 -5.89 14.71 18.22
CA THR A 85 -6.03 16.01 18.91
C THR A 85 -6.36 15.85 20.40
N PHE A 86 -6.69 14.64 20.82
CA PHE A 86 -7.03 14.24 22.17
C PHE A 86 -6.02 13.14 22.55
N ASN A 87 -5.38 13.22 23.72
CA ASN A 87 -4.26 12.37 24.18
C ASN A 87 -4.60 10.86 24.34
N GLU A 88 -5.40 10.28 23.45
CA GLU A 88 -5.67 8.85 23.41
C GLU A 88 -4.44 8.12 22.85
N PRO A 89 -3.89 7.14 23.56
CA PRO A 89 -2.77 6.35 23.06
C PRO A 89 -3.20 5.54 21.84
N VAL A 90 -2.41 5.63 20.77
CA VAL A 90 -2.51 4.76 19.59
C VAL A 90 -1.37 3.78 19.57
N VAL A 91 -1.71 2.54 19.26
CA VAL A 91 -0.76 1.45 19.14
C VAL A 91 -0.80 0.86 17.74
N ARG A 92 0.33 0.32 17.31
CA ARG A 92 0.42 -0.48 16.09
C ARG A 92 -0.26 -1.81 16.31
N GLN A 93 -1.04 -2.27 15.34
CA GLN A 93 -1.63 -3.60 15.41
C GLN A 93 -0.55 -4.69 15.46
N ASN A 94 -0.81 -5.73 16.25
CA ASN A 94 0.10 -6.87 16.31
C ASN A 94 -0.01 -7.70 15.02
N GLY A 95 1.12 -8.16 14.51
CA GLY A 95 1.19 -9.02 13.33
C GLY A 95 2.31 -8.62 12.36
N SER A 96 2.36 -9.31 11.23
CA SER A 96 3.35 -9.03 10.20
C SER A 96 2.86 -7.95 9.23
N TRP A 97 3.78 -7.34 8.49
CA TRP A 97 3.44 -6.41 7.41
C TRP A 97 2.50 -7.10 6.39
N PRO A 98 1.43 -6.46 5.90
CA PRO A 98 1.07 -5.05 6.10
C PRO A 98 0.10 -4.82 7.27
N LEU A 99 -0.32 -5.84 8.01
CA LEU A 99 -1.34 -5.70 9.06
C LEU A 99 -0.91 -4.77 10.18
N CYS A 100 0.33 -4.92 10.63
CA CYS A 100 0.90 -4.02 11.63
C CYS A 100 1.04 -2.56 11.16
N CYS A 101 0.81 -2.27 9.87
CA CYS A 101 0.79 -0.89 9.39
C CYS A 101 -0.46 -0.13 9.80
N ALA A 102 -1.50 -0.81 10.29
CA ALA A 102 -2.67 -0.17 10.85
C ALA A 102 -2.41 0.33 12.28
N TRP A 103 -3.07 1.43 12.63
CA TRP A 103 -3.11 1.99 13.97
C TRP A 103 -4.45 1.66 14.61
N GLU A 104 -4.42 1.30 15.87
CA GLU A 104 -5.59 1.00 16.68
C GLU A 104 -5.57 1.86 17.94
N ARG A 105 -6.76 2.22 18.42
CA ARG A 105 -6.88 2.92 19.70
C ARG A 105 -6.70 1.90 20.81
N GLU A 106 -5.90 2.24 21.80
CA GLU A 106 -5.84 1.46 23.02
C GLU A 106 -7.11 1.76 23.83
N CYS A 107 -8.05 0.81 23.85
CA CYS A 107 -9.21 0.86 24.71
C CYS A 107 -8.79 0.37 26.09
N ASP A 108 -8.99 1.18 27.14
CA ASP A 108 -8.89 0.69 28.51
C ASP A 108 -9.91 -0.44 28.69
N SER A 109 -9.44 -1.62 29.11
CA SER A 109 -10.25 -2.83 29.29
C SER A 109 -11.17 -2.80 30.53
N ASP A 110 -11.34 -1.63 31.16
CA ASP A 110 -12.06 -1.46 32.42
C ASP A 110 -13.39 -0.66 32.30
N GLN A 111 -14.06 -0.71 31.14
CA GLN A 111 -15.45 -0.22 30.99
C GLN A 111 -16.48 -1.34 30.85
#